data_AF-W7YG41-F1
#
_entry.id   AF-W7YG41-F1
#
_cell.length_a   1.000
_cell.length_b   1.000
_cell.length_c   1.000
_cell.angle_alpha   90.00
_cell.angle_beta   90.00
_cell.angle_gamma   90.00
#
_symmetry.space_group_name_H-M   'P 1'
#
loop_
_entity.id
_entity.type
_entity.pdbx_description
1 polymer ?
#
loop_
_entity_poly.entity_id
_entity_poly.type
_entity_poly.pdbx_seq_one_letter_code
_entity_poly.pdbx_strand_id
1 'polypeptide(L)'
;MKETGAKGCYIVDVDVNHSAKLTFYSLDEVRWFREQISIDDIQDEEDFNLKLSEIMDGIRLSRPEIMSIIRFEIIGRGSLHRVLENGHFTDEMLQELRRRAIRDAELGHCKGIVWVEGISVQSGSELNRAAMLQEDSFLGEMLRLAERAELEADVGEDLVQKALAPLMSNKALRKLLGEIGVQERNEWLNRSSELAAMLMLDPDLVGGMKA
;
A
#
# COMPACT_ATOMS: atom_id res chain seq x y z
N MET A 1 -4.20 12.87 -1.98
CA MET A 1 -3.77 14.14 -1.34
C MET A 1 -3.47 15.16 -2.43
N LYS A 2 -3.91 16.42 -2.33
CA LYS A 2 -3.87 17.41 -3.44
C LYS A 2 -2.74 18.45 -3.36
N GLU A 3 -1.86 18.38 -2.37
CA GLU A 3 -0.85 19.42 -2.14
C GLU A 3 0.54 18.82 -1.92
N THR A 4 1.29 18.62 -3.02
CA THR A 4 2.72 18.31 -3.00
C THR A 4 3.51 19.51 -3.54
N GLY A 5 4.77 19.67 -3.13
CA GLY A 5 5.69 20.71 -3.65
C GLY A 5 5.84 21.96 -2.76
N ALA A 6 6.70 22.87 -3.21
CA ALA A 6 7.07 24.07 -2.45
C ALA A 6 5.93 25.09 -2.41
N LYS A 7 5.66 25.65 -1.23
CA LYS A 7 4.65 26.68 -0.99
C LYS A 7 5.31 28.00 -0.61
N GLY A 8 5.08 29.03 -1.40
CA GLY A 8 5.82 30.26 -1.21
C GLY A 8 5.16 31.46 -1.83
N CYS A 9 5.87 32.57 -1.79
CA CYS A 9 5.49 33.79 -2.46
C CYS A 9 6.42 34.04 -3.66
N TYR A 10 6.02 34.96 -4.52
CA TYR A 10 6.93 35.55 -5.50
C TYR A 10 7.27 36.96 -5.05
N ILE A 11 8.57 37.26 -5.02
CA ILE A 11 9.05 38.64 -4.99
C ILE A 11 9.06 39.12 -6.44
N VAL A 12 8.34 40.22 -6.68
CA VAL A 12 8.23 40.82 -8.02
C VAL A 12 9.01 42.11 -8.02
N ASP A 13 10.13 42.12 -8.71
CA ASP A 13 10.89 43.33 -8.99
C ASP A 13 10.41 43.92 -10.31
N VAL A 14 9.90 45.16 -10.27
CA VAL A 14 9.46 45.89 -11.47
C VAL A 14 10.47 46.99 -11.76
N ASP A 15 11.05 46.97 -12.95
CA ASP A 15 12.02 47.98 -13.38
C ASP A 15 11.36 49.23 -13.98
N VAL A 16 12.19 50.24 -14.28
CA VAL A 16 11.75 51.52 -14.85
C VAL A 16 11.18 51.37 -16.27
N ASN A 17 11.41 50.24 -16.93
CA ASN A 17 10.89 49.89 -18.25
C ASN A 17 9.62 49.04 -18.17
N HIS A 18 9.02 48.92 -16.97
CA HIS A 18 7.85 48.08 -16.69
C HIS A 18 8.07 46.57 -16.93
N SER A 19 9.31 46.11 -16.94
CA SER A 19 9.63 44.68 -16.97
C SER A 19 9.54 44.11 -15.56
N ALA A 20 8.83 42.99 -15.40
CA ALA A 20 8.67 42.31 -14.12
C ALA A 20 9.55 41.07 -14.06
N LYS A 21 10.44 41.01 -13.06
CA LYS A 21 11.20 39.81 -12.70
C LYS A 21 10.57 39.17 -11.49
N LEU A 22 10.10 37.93 -11.65
CA LEU A 22 9.53 37.12 -10.58
C LEU A 22 10.61 36.20 -10.00
N THR A 23 10.85 36.29 -8.69
CA THR A 23 11.71 35.37 -7.94
C THR A 23 10.86 34.60 -6.93
N PHE A 24 10.77 33.28 -7.07
CA PHE A 24 10.03 32.45 -6.11
C PHE A 24 10.81 32.31 -4.80
N TYR A 25 10.14 32.53 -3.67
CA TYR A 25 10.68 32.34 -2.34
C TYR A 25 9.83 31.33 -1.56
N SER A 26 10.46 30.21 -1.19
CA SER A 26 9.82 29.14 -0.42
C SER A 26 9.63 29.59 1.03
N LEU A 27 8.41 29.46 1.56
CA LEU A 27 8.05 29.86 2.93
C LEU A 27 7.61 28.67 3.79
N ASP A 28 7.56 27.47 3.20
CA ASP A 28 7.07 26.28 3.86
C ASP A 28 8.08 25.71 4.86
N GLU A 29 7.62 25.63 6.11
CA GLU A 29 8.36 25.05 7.25
C GLU A 29 8.31 23.52 7.26
N VAL A 30 7.39 22.92 6.49
CA VAL A 30 7.22 21.48 6.33
C VAL A 30 6.94 21.15 4.87
N ARG A 31 7.62 20.15 4.32
CA ARG A 31 7.42 19.72 2.94
C ARG A 31 6.79 18.34 2.83
N TRP A 32 5.77 18.21 1.98
CA TRP A 32 5.08 16.94 1.76
C TRP A 32 5.62 16.20 0.53
N PHE A 33 5.84 14.91 0.71
CA PHE A 33 6.33 13.96 -0.29
C PHE A 33 5.37 12.80 -0.46
N ARG A 34 5.35 12.26 -1.68
CA ARG A 34 4.69 11.01 -2.01
C ARG A 34 5.66 10.18 -2.82
N GLU A 35 6.15 9.10 -2.22
CA GLU A 35 7.14 8.23 -2.84
C GLU A 35 6.52 6.87 -3.12
N GLN A 36 6.77 6.38 -4.33
CA GLN A 36 6.36 5.05 -4.74
C GLN A 36 7.53 4.08 -4.55
N ILE A 37 7.24 2.93 -3.93
CA ILE A 37 8.22 1.87 -3.74
C ILE A 37 7.69 0.64 -4.47
N SER A 38 8.42 0.17 -5.47
CA SER A 38 8.11 -1.11 -6.09
C SER A 38 8.66 -2.26 -5.25
N ILE A 39 7.87 -3.32 -5.10
CA ILE A 39 8.31 -4.59 -4.50
C ILE A 39 8.76 -5.63 -5.53
N ASP A 40 8.83 -5.27 -6.83
CA ASP A 40 9.17 -6.21 -7.91
C ASP A 40 10.49 -6.96 -7.67
N ASP A 41 11.50 -6.25 -7.14
CA ASP A 41 12.86 -6.78 -6.91
C ASP A 41 13.19 -6.93 -5.41
N ILE A 42 12.19 -6.83 -4.53
CA ILE A 42 12.42 -6.87 -3.07
C ILE A 42 12.09 -8.28 -2.57
N GLN A 43 13.12 -8.97 -2.04
CA GLN A 43 13.04 -10.38 -1.70
C GLN A 43 12.49 -10.61 -0.28
N ASP A 44 12.83 -9.72 0.66
CA ASP A 44 12.47 -9.86 2.07
C ASP A 44 12.25 -8.51 2.79
N GLU A 45 11.85 -8.60 4.06
CA GLU A 45 11.55 -7.44 4.91
C GLU A 45 12.80 -6.58 5.19
N GLU A 46 14.01 -7.16 5.18
CA GLU A 46 15.26 -6.43 5.41
C GLU A 46 15.56 -5.52 4.21
N ASP A 47 15.46 -6.05 2.99
CA ASP A 47 15.60 -5.28 1.74
C ASP A 47 14.57 -4.15 1.67
N PHE A 48 13.33 -4.41 2.08
CA PHE A 48 12.28 -3.40 2.11
C PHE A 48 12.60 -2.26 3.10
N ASN A 49 13.04 -2.61 4.31
CA ASN A 49 13.44 -1.65 5.34
C ASN A 49 14.65 -0.82 4.93
N LEU A 50 15.63 -1.45 4.26
CA LEU A 50 16.78 -0.76 3.69
C LEU A 50 16.30 0.27 2.65
N LYS A 51 15.38 -0.11 1.77
CA LYS A 51 14.86 0.79 0.73
C LYS A 51 14.12 1.99 1.28
N LEU A 52 13.28 1.79 2.31
CA LEU A 52 12.64 2.88 3.03
C LEU A 52 13.66 3.84 3.63
N SER A 53 14.69 3.28 4.28
CA SER A 53 15.74 4.06 4.93
C SER A 53 16.53 4.88 3.91
N GLU A 54 16.91 4.29 2.77
CA GLU A 54 17.59 5.00 1.67
C GLU A 54 16.80 6.21 1.17
N ILE A 55 15.49 6.05 0.98
CA ILE A 55 14.62 7.13 0.50
C ILE A 55 14.51 8.24 1.55
N MET A 56 14.31 7.87 2.81
CA MET A 56 14.23 8.82 3.92
C MET A 56 15.55 9.58 4.10
N ASP A 57 16.69 8.90 4.03
CA ASP A 57 18.01 9.52 4.12
C ASP A 57 18.29 10.43 2.93
N GLY A 58 17.87 10.05 1.72
CA GLY A 58 17.93 10.91 0.54
C GLY A 58 17.14 12.21 0.70
N ILE A 59 15.92 12.13 1.23
CA ILE A 59 15.09 13.30 1.53
C ILE A 59 15.77 14.17 2.59
N ARG A 60 16.25 13.58 3.67
CA ARG A 60 16.97 14.28 4.74
C ARG A 60 18.21 15.00 4.24
N LEU A 61 19.03 14.35 3.41
CA LEU A 61 20.23 14.95 2.81
C LEU A 61 19.90 16.09 1.85
N SER A 62 18.80 15.97 1.09
CA SER A 62 18.34 17.03 0.20
C SER A 62 17.80 18.25 0.96
N ARG A 63 17.33 18.03 2.20
CA ARG A 63 16.66 19.03 3.05
C ARG A 63 17.07 18.90 4.52
N PRO A 64 18.33 19.20 4.85
CA PRO A 64 18.84 18.98 6.21
C PRO A 64 18.21 19.92 7.23
N GLU A 65 17.62 21.04 6.80
CA GLU A 65 17.12 22.11 7.68
C GLU A 65 15.60 22.11 7.85
N ILE A 66 14.86 21.38 7.00
CA ILE A 66 13.39 21.46 6.92
C ILE A 66 12.78 20.10 7.22
N MET A 67 11.75 20.07 8.05
CA MET A 67 10.99 18.84 8.29
C MET A 67 10.27 18.41 7.00
N SER A 68 10.31 17.11 6.74
CA SER A 68 9.61 16.50 5.61
C SER A 68 8.55 15.54 6.12
N ILE A 69 7.36 15.56 5.52
CA ILE A 69 6.30 14.58 5.74
C ILE A 69 6.21 13.71 4.48
N ILE A 70 6.24 12.40 4.64
CA ILE A 70 6.19 11.45 3.52
C ILE A 70 5.02 10.49 3.67
N ARG A 71 4.35 10.21 2.56
CA ARG A 71 3.46 9.06 2.40
C ARG A 71 4.08 8.09 1.40
N PHE A 72 4.19 6.82 1.78
CA PHE A 72 4.64 5.77 0.90
C PHE A 72 3.47 5.08 0.21
N GLU A 73 3.63 4.82 -1.08
CA GLU A 73 2.72 4.02 -1.88
C GLU A 73 3.48 2.80 -2.39
N ILE A 74 3.15 1.63 -1.86
CA ILE A 74 3.80 0.38 -2.24
C ILE A 74 3.10 -0.18 -3.46
N ILE A 75 3.85 -0.40 -4.52
CA ILE A 75 3.36 -0.84 -5.83
C ILE A 75 4.17 -2.05 -6.30
N GLY A 76 3.85 -2.58 -7.48
CA GLY A 76 4.55 -3.73 -8.06
C GLY A 76 4.01 -5.06 -7.55
N ARG A 77 4.71 -6.14 -7.86
CA ARG A 77 4.34 -7.51 -7.55
C ARG A 77 5.50 -8.26 -6.95
N GLY A 78 5.29 -8.94 -5.83
CA GLY A 78 6.39 -9.65 -5.17
C GLY A 78 5.93 -10.53 -4.01
N SER A 79 6.85 -11.34 -3.51
CA SER A 79 6.65 -12.24 -2.36
C SER A 79 6.16 -11.51 -1.10
N LEU A 80 6.62 -10.28 -0.89
CA LEU A 80 6.24 -9.43 0.24
C LEU A 80 4.79 -8.98 0.26
N HIS A 81 4.05 -9.10 -0.84
CA HIS A 81 2.69 -8.59 -0.93
C HIS A 81 1.79 -9.11 0.20
N ARG A 82 1.87 -10.40 0.54
CA ARG A 82 1.01 -11.00 1.60
C ARG A 82 1.32 -10.43 2.98
N VAL A 83 2.60 -10.24 3.28
CA VAL A 83 3.05 -9.67 4.57
C VAL A 83 2.54 -8.22 4.68
N LEU A 84 2.63 -7.47 3.59
CA LEU A 84 2.18 -6.08 3.51
C LEU A 84 0.65 -5.96 3.54
N GLU A 85 -0.08 -6.87 2.89
CA GLU A 85 -1.54 -6.84 2.79
C GLU A 85 -2.22 -7.14 4.14
N ASN A 86 -1.62 -8.00 4.97
CA ASN A 86 -2.13 -8.34 6.30
C ASN A 86 -2.21 -7.13 7.26
N GLY A 87 -1.61 -5.98 6.90
CA GLY A 87 -1.73 -4.71 7.61
C GLY A 87 -0.90 -4.61 8.90
N HIS A 88 -0.80 -5.70 9.66
CA HIS A 88 -0.06 -5.73 10.94
C HIS A 88 1.40 -5.33 10.77
N PHE A 89 2.10 -5.92 9.79
CA PHE A 89 3.49 -5.60 9.50
C PHE A 89 3.67 -4.12 9.13
N THR A 90 2.83 -3.60 8.23
CA THR A 90 2.87 -2.18 7.82
C THR A 90 2.57 -1.23 8.98
N ASP A 91 1.66 -1.60 9.88
CA ASP A 91 1.33 -0.80 11.05
C ASP A 91 2.48 -0.79 12.06
N GLU A 92 3.05 -1.95 12.41
CA GLU A 92 4.19 -2.05 13.32
C GLU A 92 5.40 -1.26 12.80
N MET A 93 5.70 -1.41 11.52
CA MET A 93 6.77 -0.69 10.84
C MET A 93 6.50 0.83 10.85
N LEU A 94 5.29 1.28 10.50
CA LEU A 94 4.92 2.68 10.57
C LEU A 94 5.09 3.26 11.98
N GLN A 95 4.72 2.49 13.01
CA GLN A 95 4.89 2.90 14.39
C GLN A 95 6.37 2.97 14.79
N GLU A 96 7.22 2.05 14.34
CA GLU A 96 8.66 2.12 14.63
C GLU A 96 9.32 3.31 13.92
N LEU A 97 9.00 3.57 12.66
CA LEU A 97 9.50 4.73 11.92
C LEU A 97 9.13 6.05 12.61
N ARG A 98 7.88 6.17 13.08
CA ARG A 98 7.43 7.33 13.87
C ARG A 98 8.12 7.42 15.23
N ARG A 99 8.27 6.31 15.95
CA ARG A 99 9.01 6.28 17.22
C ARG A 99 10.45 6.75 17.04
N ARG A 100 11.12 6.32 15.96
CA ARG A 100 12.48 6.76 15.63
C ARG A 100 12.55 8.26 15.36
N ALA A 101 11.61 8.80 14.57
CA ALA A 101 11.53 10.24 14.31
C ALA A 101 11.28 11.06 15.59
N ILE A 102 10.45 10.58 16.51
CA ILE A 102 10.21 11.23 17.82
C ILE A 102 11.50 11.26 18.64
N ARG A 103 12.21 10.13 18.75
CA ARG A 103 13.49 10.05 19.49
C ARG A 103 14.52 11.04 18.93
N ASP A 104 14.63 11.14 17.61
CA ASP A 104 15.52 12.09 16.95
C ASP A 104 15.14 13.54 17.28
N ALA A 105 13.84 13.86 17.30
CA ALA A 105 13.34 15.18 17.70
C ALA A 105 13.67 15.52 19.17
N GLU A 106 13.46 14.58 20.09
CA GLU A 106 13.71 14.76 21.52
C GLU A 106 15.19 14.99 21.84
N LEU A 107 16.09 14.42 21.03
CA LEU A 107 17.54 14.66 21.11
C LEU A 107 17.97 16.04 20.56
N GLY A 108 17.02 16.89 20.14
CA GLY A 108 17.27 18.22 19.61
C GLY A 108 17.62 18.22 18.12
N HIS A 109 17.49 17.09 17.41
CA HIS A 109 17.72 16.99 15.97
C HIS A 109 16.44 17.28 15.18
N CYS A 110 15.75 18.38 15.49
CA CYS A 110 14.49 18.75 14.82
C CYS A 110 14.66 19.11 13.32
N LYS A 111 15.91 19.35 12.88
CA LYS A 111 16.26 19.72 11.52
C LYS A 111 16.40 18.48 10.63
N GLY A 112 15.70 18.48 9.49
CA GLY A 112 15.77 17.41 8.50
C GLY A 112 15.06 16.11 8.91
N ILE A 113 14.18 16.17 9.92
CA ILE A 113 13.35 15.01 10.28
C ILE A 113 12.44 14.64 9.12
N VAL A 114 12.36 13.34 8.84
CA VAL A 114 11.41 12.77 7.87
C VAL A 114 10.34 12.01 8.65
N TRP A 115 9.13 12.56 8.66
CA TRP A 115 7.97 11.99 9.31
C TRP A 115 7.14 11.16 8.35
N VAL A 116 6.94 9.88 8.65
CA VAL A 116 6.10 9.00 7.83
C VAL A 116 4.63 9.16 8.26
N GLU A 117 3.84 9.78 7.39
CA GLU A 117 2.42 10.00 7.59
C GLU A 117 1.60 8.74 7.35
N GLY A 118 1.97 7.91 6.38
CA GLY A 118 1.25 6.68 6.11
C GLY A 118 1.91 5.84 5.04
N ILE A 119 1.49 4.58 5.01
CA ILE A 119 1.88 3.58 4.03
C ILE A 119 0.58 3.05 3.43
N SER A 120 0.45 3.10 2.11
CA SER A 120 -0.67 2.48 1.40
C SER A 120 -0.16 1.37 0.50
N VAL A 121 -0.78 0.19 0.60
CA VAL A 121 -0.43 -0.99 -0.20
C VAL A 121 -1.33 -1.04 -1.43
N GLN A 122 -0.71 -1.01 -2.60
CA GLN A 122 -1.32 -1.19 -3.93
C GLN A 122 -0.49 -2.20 -4.76
N SER A 123 0.25 -3.06 -4.09
CA SER A 123 1.02 -4.14 -4.73
C SER A 123 0.13 -5.36 -5.00
N GLY A 124 0.68 -6.36 -5.70
CA GLY A 124 0.04 -7.66 -5.92
C GLY A 124 1.00 -8.83 -5.70
N SER A 125 0.48 -10.06 -5.77
CA SER A 125 1.29 -11.26 -5.70
C SER A 125 2.22 -11.43 -6.92
N GLU A 126 3.35 -12.12 -6.73
CA GLU A 126 4.26 -12.55 -7.82
C GLU A 126 3.62 -13.62 -8.74
N LEU A 127 2.48 -14.20 -8.35
CA LEU A 127 1.80 -15.22 -9.14
C LEU A 127 1.48 -14.75 -10.57
N ASN A 128 1.97 -15.48 -11.56
CA ASN A 128 1.66 -15.24 -12.96
C ASN A 128 0.27 -15.79 -13.31
N ARG A 129 -0.79 -15.08 -12.90
CA ARG A 129 -2.19 -15.44 -13.12
C ARG A 129 -2.49 -15.81 -14.57
N ALA A 130 -1.89 -15.11 -15.53
CA ALA A 130 -2.10 -15.36 -16.95
C ALA A 130 -1.56 -16.74 -17.40
N ALA A 131 -0.38 -17.14 -16.89
CA ALA A 131 0.16 -18.47 -17.14
C ALA A 131 -0.71 -19.56 -16.49
N MET A 132 -1.11 -19.34 -15.23
CA MET A 132 -1.89 -20.31 -14.45
C MET A 132 -3.29 -20.55 -15.02
N LEU A 133 -3.92 -19.52 -15.59
CA LEU A 133 -5.21 -19.65 -16.28
C LEU A 133 -5.14 -20.54 -17.53
N GLN A 134 -3.97 -20.67 -18.15
CA GLN A 134 -3.78 -21.54 -19.33
C GLN A 134 -3.44 -22.99 -18.96
N GLU A 135 -3.12 -23.25 -17.70
CA GLU A 135 -2.84 -24.61 -17.25
C GLU A 135 -4.14 -25.44 -17.15
N ASP A 136 -4.07 -26.67 -17.63
CA ASP A 136 -5.11 -27.68 -17.38
C ASP A 136 -4.84 -28.37 -16.03
N SER A 137 -4.83 -27.55 -14.97
CA SER A 137 -4.60 -27.96 -13.59
C SER A 137 -5.80 -27.60 -12.72
N PHE A 138 -5.92 -28.23 -11.55
CA PHE A 138 -6.97 -27.88 -10.57
C PHE A 138 -6.90 -26.39 -10.19
N LEU A 139 -5.69 -25.86 -10.08
CA LEU A 139 -5.42 -24.45 -9.81
C LEU A 139 -5.89 -23.56 -10.96
N GLY A 140 -5.62 -23.93 -12.21
CA GLY A 140 -6.13 -23.24 -13.39
C GLY A 140 -7.66 -23.28 -13.47
N GLU A 141 -8.29 -24.41 -13.16
CA GLU A 141 -9.75 -24.54 -13.16
C GLU A 141 -10.41 -23.67 -12.07
N MET A 142 -9.79 -23.60 -10.89
CA MET A 142 -10.25 -22.75 -9.79
C MET A 142 -10.11 -21.25 -10.13
N LEU A 143 -9.01 -20.83 -10.77
CA LEU A 143 -8.84 -19.45 -11.25
C LEU A 143 -9.85 -19.10 -12.35
N ARG A 144 -10.14 -20.02 -13.28
CA ARG A 144 -11.18 -19.84 -14.30
C ARG A 144 -12.58 -19.73 -13.67
N LEU A 145 -12.86 -20.49 -12.61
CA LEU A 145 -14.11 -20.36 -11.86
C LEU A 145 -14.23 -18.98 -11.21
N ALA A 146 -13.16 -18.45 -10.62
CA ALA A 146 -13.15 -17.11 -10.04
C ALA A 146 -13.37 -16.02 -11.10
N GLU A 147 -12.76 -16.15 -12.28
CA GLU A 147 -12.97 -15.22 -13.40
C GLU A 147 -14.41 -15.27 -13.94
N ARG A 148 -15.00 -16.46 -14.04
CA ARG A 148 -16.41 -16.61 -14.38
C ARG A 148 -17.32 -16.02 -13.31
N ALA A 149 -17.00 -16.17 -12.04
CA ALA A 149 -17.76 -15.57 -10.93
C ALA A 149 -17.73 -14.03 -10.96
N GLU A 150 -16.66 -13.42 -11.47
CA GLU A 150 -16.57 -11.97 -11.64
C GLU A 150 -17.37 -11.46 -12.86
N LEU A 151 -17.35 -12.21 -13.96
CA LEU A 151 -18.02 -11.84 -15.21
C LEU A 151 -19.52 -12.18 -15.21
N GLU A 152 -19.91 -13.27 -14.55
CA GLU A 152 -21.29 -13.78 -14.50
C GLU A 152 -21.85 -13.57 -13.09
N ALA A 153 -22.68 -12.54 -12.92
CA ALA A 153 -23.23 -12.14 -11.62
C ALA A 153 -23.93 -13.28 -10.87
N ASP A 154 -24.68 -14.14 -11.58
CA ASP A 154 -25.37 -15.29 -10.98
C ASP A 154 -24.38 -16.32 -10.39
N VAL A 155 -23.24 -16.56 -11.07
CA VAL A 155 -22.21 -17.50 -10.60
C VAL A 155 -21.48 -16.93 -9.39
N GLY A 156 -21.13 -15.64 -9.42
CA GLY A 156 -20.50 -14.96 -8.29
C GLY A 156 -21.40 -14.91 -7.06
N GLU A 157 -22.69 -14.62 -7.24
CA GLU A 157 -23.64 -14.55 -6.14
C GLU A 157 -23.88 -15.93 -5.51
N ASP A 158 -24.05 -16.98 -6.30
CA ASP A 158 -24.16 -18.36 -5.81
C ASP A 158 -22.91 -18.81 -5.03
N LEU A 159 -21.71 -18.49 -5.54
CA LEU A 159 -20.45 -18.84 -4.89
C LEU A 159 -20.29 -18.14 -3.53
N VAL A 160 -20.52 -16.82 -3.49
CA VAL A 160 -20.46 -16.02 -2.26
C VAL A 160 -21.51 -16.50 -1.26
N GLN A 161 -22.73 -16.76 -1.71
CA GLN A 161 -23.81 -17.23 -0.84
C GLN A 161 -23.47 -18.57 -0.19
N LYS A 162 -22.92 -19.52 -0.98
CA LYS A 162 -22.48 -20.83 -0.46
C LYS A 162 -21.33 -20.70 0.53
N ALA A 163 -20.32 -19.88 0.23
CA ALA A 163 -19.17 -19.67 1.10
C ALA A 163 -19.55 -19.04 2.45
N LEU A 164 -20.49 -18.08 2.43
CA LEU A 164 -20.92 -17.37 3.63
C LEU A 164 -22.06 -18.06 4.38
N ALA A 165 -22.70 -19.08 3.82
CA ALA A 165 -23.83 -19.80 4.43
C ALA A 165 -23.61 -20.21 5.91
N PRO A 166 -22.42 -20.72 6.32
CA PRO A 166 -22.16 -21.05 7.72
C PRO A 166 -22.23 -19.83 8.67
N LEU A 167 -21.80 -18.66 8.19
CA LEU A 167 -21.77 -17.40 8.95
C LEU A 167 -23.16 -16.75 9.07
N MET A 168 -24.10 -17.12 8.19
CA MET A 168 -25.47 -16.62 8.20
C MET A 168 -26.29 -17.09 9.40
N SER A 169 -25.81 -18.10 10.14
CA SER A 169 -26.41 -18.55 11.39
C SER A 169 -26.40 -17.48 12.49
N ASN A 170 -25.42 -16.56 12.46
CA ASN A 170 -25.31 -15.47 13.42
C ASN A 170 -26.02 -14.20 12.91
N LYS A 171 -26.96 -13.68 13.71
CA LYS A 171 -27.76 -12.49 13.38
C LYS A 171 -26.92 -11.22 13.16
N ALA A 172 -25.85 -11.04 13.93
CA ALA A 172 -24.98 -9.86 13.82
C ALA A 172 -24.18 -9.90 12.50
N LEU A 173 -23.59 -11.05 12.18
CA LEU A 173 -22.84 -11.26 10.94
C LEU A 173 -23.75 -11.14 9.72
N ARG A 174 -24.96 -11.71 9.77
CA ARG A 174 -25.94 -11.58 8.69
C ARG A 174 -26.30 -10.12 8.39
N LYS A 175 -26.44 -9.28 9.43
CA LYS A 175 -26.74 -7.86 9.25
C LYS A 175 -25.58 -7.14 8.56
N LEU A 176 -24.35 -7.34 9.04
CA LEU A 176 -23.14 -6.75 8.46
C LEU A 176 -22.97 -7.15 7.00
N LEU A 177 -23.08 -8.45 6.69
CA LEU A 177 -22.91 -8.98 5.34
C LEU A 177 -24.03 -8.53 4.38
N GLY A 178 -25.21 -8.17 4.89
CA GLY A 178 -26.30 -7.63 4.08
C GLY A 178 -26.11 -6.16 3.68
N GLU A 179 -25.19 -5.44 4.32
CA GLU A 179 -24.88 -4.02 4.01
C GLU A 179 -23.78 -3.89 2.94
N ILE A 180 -23.22 -5.01 2.47
CA ILE A 180 -22.05 -5.06 1.58
C ILE A 180 -22.46 -4.93 0.11
N GLY A 181 -21.81 -4.01 -0.58
CA GLY A 181 -22.07 -3.72 -1.99
C GLY A 181 -21.56 -4.81 -2.94
N VAL A 182 -21.98 -4.74 -4.21
CA VAL A 182 -21.49 -5.65 -5.28
C VAL A 182 -19.99 -5.46 -5.53
N GLN A 183 -19.50 -4.22 -5.50
CA GLN A 183 -18.08 -3.93 -5.72
C GLN A 183 -17.19 -4.58 -4.65
N GLU A 184 -17.57 -4.46 -3.39
CA GLU A 184 -16.83 -5.03 -2.26
C GLU A 184 -16.86 -6.57 -2.29
N ARG A 185 -17.99 -7.17 -2.70
CA ARG A 185 -18.07 -8.62 -2.95
C ARG A 185 -17.13 -9.08 -4.07
N ASN A 186 -17.00 -8.31 -5.15
CA ASN A 186 -16.06 -8.63 -6.23
C ASN A 186 -14.60 -8.52 -5.77
N GLU A 187 -14.27 -7.53 -4.96
CA GLU A 187 -12.94 -7.42 -4.35
C GLU A 187 -12.61 -8.64 -3.47
N TRP A 188 -13.59 -9.13 -2.70
CA TRP A 188 -13.41 -10.35 -1.90
C TRP A 188 -13.16 -11.58 -2.76
N LEU A 189 -13.92 -11.74 -3.85
CA LEU A 189 -13.71 -12.84 -4.79
C LEU A 189 -12.30 -12.81 -5.37
N ASN A 190 -11.85 -11.64 -5.81
CA ASN A 190 -10.51 -11.49 -6.38
C ASN A 190 -9.41 -11.84 -5.34
N ARG A 191 -9.48 -11.24 -4.15
CA ARG A 191 -8.54 -11.53 -3.05
C ARG A 191 -8.55 -12.99 -2.62
N SER A 192 -9.73 -13.60 -2.56
CA SER A 192 -9.86 -15.02 -2.19
C SER A 192 -9.21 -15.94 -3.21
N SER A 193 -9.30 -15.61 -4.51
CA SER A 193 -8.70 -16.40 -5.58
C SER A 193 -7.17 -16.36 -5.54
N GLU A 194 -6.60 -15.18 -5.27
CA GLU A 194 -5.15 -15.02 -5.09
C GLU A 194 -4.65 -15.79 -3.87
N LEU A 195 -5.36 -15.67 -2.73
CA LEU A 195 -5.00 -16.38 -1.51
C LEU A 195 -5.10 -17.91 -1.66
N ALA A 196 -6.15 -18.40 -2.32
CA ALA A 196 -6.32 -19.83 -2.59
C ALA A 196 -5.20 -20.36 -3.52
N ALA A 197 -4.79 -19.57 -4.51
CA ALA A 197 -3.70 -19.94 -5.41
C ALA A 197 -2.36 -20.05 -4.67
N MET A 198 -2.08 -19.12 -3.75
CA MET A 198 -0.88 -19.19 -2.90
C MET A 198 -0.90 -20.42 -2.00
N LEU A 199 -2.01 -20.70 -1.32
CA LEU A 199 -2.12 -21.85 -0.39
C LEU A 199 -1.91 -23.21 -1.08
N MET A 200 -2.25 -23.32 -2.37
CA MET A 200 -2.02 -24.55 -3.13
C MET A 200 -0.59 -24.70 -3.63
N LEU A 201 0.10 -23.59 -3.90
CA LEU A 201 1.48 -23.61 -4.39
C LEU A 201 2.51 -23.81 -3.28
N ASP A 202 2.16 -23.44 -2.05
CA ASP A 202 3.02 -23.66 -0.88
C ASP A 202 2.18 -24.14 0.32
N PRO A 203 2.06 -25.47 0.52
CA PRO A 203 1.23 -26.06 1.57
C PRO A 203 1.81 -25.88 2.98
N ASP A 204 3.09 -25.51 3.13
CA ASP A 204 3.70 -25.23 4.44
C ASP A 204 3.23 -23.87 5.01
N LEU A 205 2.59 -23.02 4.19
CA LEU A 205 1.99 -21.75 4.60
C LEU A 205 0.79 -21.89 5.57
N VAL A 206 0.16 -23.06 5.68
CA VAL A 206 -0.95 -23.33 6.63
C VAL A 206 -0.43 -23.52 8.08
N GLY A 207 0.86 -23.85 8.24
CA GLY A 207 1.47 -24.13 9.54
C GLY A 207 1.76 -22.90 10.41
N GLY A 208 1.82 -21.70 9.83
CA GLY A 208 2.22 -20.46 10.52
C GLY A 208 1.14 -19.79 11.39
N MET A 209 -0.13 -20.23 11.31
CA MET A 209 -1.24 -19.69 12.11
C MET A 209 -1.45 -20.41 13.46
N LYS A 210 -0.42 -21.10 13.98
CA LYS A 210 -0.41 -21.60 15.36
C LYS A 210 0.55 -20.79 16.22
N ALA A 211 0.03 -19.73 16.82
CA ALA A 211 0.34 -19.28 18.19
C ALA A 211 -0.75 -18.30 18.63
#